data_AF-A0A958FLQ0-F1
#
_entry.id   AF-A0A958FLQ0-F1
#
_cell.length_a   1.000
_cell.length_b   1.000
_cell.length_c   1.000
_cell.angle_alpha   90.00
_cell.angle_beta   90.00
_cell.angle_gamma   90.00
#
_symmetry.space_group_name_H-M   'P 1'
#
loop_
_entity.id
_entity.type
_entity.pdbx_description
1 polymer ?
#
loop_
_entity_poly.entity_id
_entity_poly.type
_entity_poly.pdbx_seq_one_letter_code
_entity_poly.pdbx_strand_id
1 'polypeptide(L)' 'MTPQPTPSYQQLTNWENLYRACHNAGIGKRRHPEVAEFEYRLEDQLFTLQEELQSFTYRPGQYYNFYIHEPKRR' A
#
# COMPACT_ATOMS: atom_id res chain seq x y z
N MET A 1 14.16 -10.41 -20.05
CA MET A 1 12.90 -11.15 -19.88
C MET A 1 12.00 -10.28 -19.01
N THR A 2 11.16 -9.42 -19.60
CA THR A 2 10.20 -8.63 -18.82
C THR A 2 9.09 -9.57 -18.37
N PRO A 3 8.79 -9.67 -17.07
CA PRO A 3 7.65 -10.46 -16.61
C PRO A 3 6.37 -9.86 -17.22
N GLN A 4 5.61 -10.67 -17.94
CA GLN A 4 4.30 -10.28 -18.43
C GLN A 4 3.32 -10.38 -17.25
N PRO A 5 2.57 -9.32 -16.92
CA PRO A 5 1.60 -9.39 -15.84
C PRO A 5 0.50 -10.39 -16.20
N THR A 6 0.23 -11.32 -15.29
CA THR A 6 -0.90 -12.24 -15.45
C THR A 6 -2.23 -11.46 -15.38
N PRO A 7 -3.31 -11.96 -15.99
CA PRO A 7 -4.62 -11.28 -15.93
C PRO A 7 -5.12 -11.06 -14.48
N SER A 8 -4.77 -11.96 -13.55
CA SER A 8 -5.04 -11.79 -12.13
C SER A 8 -4.24 -10.65 -11.50
N TYR A 9 -2.99 -10.44 -11.92
CA TYR A 9 -2.16 -9.34 -11.45
C TYR A 9 -2.67 -7.99 -11.97
N GLN A 10 -3.12 -7.93 -13.23
CA GLN A 10 -3.71 -6.71 -13.80
C GLN A 10 -4.98 -6.27 -13.05
N GLN A 11 -5.82 -7.22 -12.62
CA GLN A 11 -6.98 -6.93 -11.77
C GLN A 11 -6.57 -6.41 -10.39
N LEU A 12 -5.46 -6.92 -9.85
CA LEU A 12 -4.88 -6.49 -8.58
C LEU A 12 -4.32 -5.06 -8.65
N THR A 13 -3.62 -4.74 -9.74
CA THR A 13 -3.06 -3.40 -10.01
C THR A 13 -4.07 -2.43 -10.59
N ASN A 14 -5.34 -2.82 -10.70
CA ASN A 14 -6.39 -1.94 -11.21
C ASN A 14 -6.59 -0.76 -10.27
N TRP A 15 -6.84 0.42 -10.83
CA TRP A 15 -6.98 1.68 -10.10
C TRP A 15 -7.98 1.56 -8.95
N GLU A 16 -9.16 1.00 -9.22
CA GLU A 16 -10.22 0.85 -8.22
C GLU A 16 -9.79 -0.07 -7.06
N ASN A 17 -9.04 -1.14 -7.36
CA ASN A 17 -8.57 -2.06 -6.33
C ASN A 17 -7.47 -1.43 -5.47
N LEU A 18 -6.52 -0.73 -6.08
CA LEU A 18 -5.48 0.02 -5.37
C LEU A 18 -6.08 1.13 -4.51
N TYR A 19 -7.07 1.85 -5.03
CA TYR A 19 -7.76 2.92 -4.31
C TYR A 19 -8.50 2.37 -3.09
N ARG A 20 -9.26 1.28 -3.26
CA ARG A 20 -9.95 0.61 -2.15
C ARG A 20 -8.96 0.06 -1.12
N ALA A 21 -7.85 -0.52 -1.55
CA ALA A 21 -6.81 -1.01 -0.65
C ALA A 21 -6.20 0.12 0.17
N CYS A 22 -5.86 1.25 -0.47
CA CYS A 22 -5.33 2.42 0.21
C CYS A 22 -6.35 3.03 1.18
N HIS A 23 -7.60 3.17 0.75
CA HIS A 23 -8.68 3.67 1.59
C HIS A 23 -8.84 2.81 2.85
N ASN A 24 -8.87 1.49 2.69
CA ASN A 24 -8.95 0.54 3.80
C ASN A 24 -7.72 0.60 4.71
N ALA A 25 -6.52 0.76 4.15
CA ALA A 25 -5.28 0.88 4.93
C ALA A 25 -5.22 2.17 5.76
N GLY A 26 -5.84 3.25 5.27
CA GLY A 26 -5.95 4.53 5.96
C GLY A 26 -6.94 4.52 7.13
N ILE A 27 -7.99 3.69 7.07
CA ILE A 27 -9.00 3.59 8.14
C ILE A 27 -8.33 3.19 9.47
N GLY A 28 -8.27 4.13 10.41
CA GLY A 28 -7.66 3.94 11.74
C GLY A 28 -6.22 4.47 11.87
N LYS A 29 -5.51 4.72 10.76
CA LYS A 29 -4.14 5.29 10.76
C LYS A 29 -4.04 6.71 10.21
N ARG A 30 -5.16 7.33 9.79
CA ARG A 30 -5.22 8.74 9.33
C ARG A 30 -4.61 9.77 10.27
N ARG A 31 -4.46 9.43 11.56
CA ARG A 31 -3.83 10.31 12.56
C ARG A 31 -2.30 10.33 12.47
N HIS A 32 -1.68 9.40 11.75
CA HIS A 32 -0.24 9.45 11.49
C HIS A 32 0.03 10.52 10.41
N PRO A 33 0.98 11.44 10.66
CA PRO A 33 1.29 12.50 9.70
C PRO A 33 1.75 11.94 8.35
N GLU A 34 2.45 10.80 8.35
CA GLU A 34 2.86 10.07 7.14
C GLU A 34 1.65 9.64 6.29
N VAL A 35 0.57 9.18 6.94
CA VAL A 35 -0.65 8.75 6.25
C VAL A 35 -1.46 9.95 5.76
N ALA A 36 -1.46 11.06 6.51
CA ALA A 36 -2.13 12.29 6.10
C ALA A 36 -1.44 12.95 4.89
N GLU A 37 -0.11 12.96 4.85
CA GLU A 37 0.66 13.44 3.70
C GLU A 37 0.44 12.53 2.47
N PHE A 38 0.40 11.21 2.69
CA PHE A 38 0.04 10.24 1.66
C PHE A 38 -1.38 10.47 1.12
N GLU A 39 -2.38 10.66 2.00
CA GLU A 39 -3.76 10.97 1.61
C GLU A 39 -3.87 12.33 0.88
N TYR A 40 -3.03 13.31 1.21
CA TYR A 40 -2.99 14.61 0.53
C TYR A 40 -2.50 14.50 -0.92
N ARG A 41 -1.55 13.59 -1.20
CA ARG A 41 -1.05 13.30 -2.56
C ARG A 41 -1.49 11.92 -3.05
N LEU A 42 -2.70 11.51 -2.66
CA LEU A 42 -3.19 10.15 -2.86
C LEU A 42 -3.09 9.72 -4.31
N GLU A 43 -3.60 10.54 -5.25
CA GLU A 43 -3.60 10.19 -6.67
C GLU A 43 -2.19 9.98 -7.24
N ASP A 44 -1.25 10.88 -6.94
CA ASP A 44 0.13 10.86 -7.42
C ASP A 44 0.91 9.65 -6.84
N GLN A 45 0.73 9.40 -5.54
CA GLN A 45 1.30 8.24 -4.86
C GLN A 45 0.73 6.92 -5.41
N LEU A 46 -0.58 6.85 -5.67
CA LEU A 46 -1.23 5.67 -6.21
C LEU A 46 -0.82 5.41 -7.67
N PHE A 47 -0.65 6.46 -8.46
CA PHE A 47 -0.16 6.37 -9.85
C PHE A 47 1.25 5.81 -9.87
N THR A 48 2.15 6.38 -9.05
CA THR A 48 3.53 5.90 -8.91
C THR A 48 3.55 4.42 -8.48
N LEU A 49 2.76 4.06 -7.46
CA LEU A 49 2.63 2.68 -7.00
C LEU A 49 2.14 1.74 -8.11
N GLN A 50 1.16 2.16 -8.90
CA GLN A 50 0.67 1.38 -10.03
C GLN A 50 1.76 1.17 -11.09
N GLU A 51 2.50 2.21 -11.47
CA GLU A 51 3.60 2.11 -12.43
C GLU A 51 4.72 1.20 -11.92
N GLU A 52 5.07 1.30 -10.64
CA GLU A 52 6.08 0.44 -10.02
C GLU A 52 5.65 -1.03 -9.95
N LEU A 53 4.36 -1.29 -9.68
CA LEU A 53 3.81 -2.65 -9.69
C LEU A 53 3.77 -3.22 -11.11
N GLN A 54 3.33 -2.43 -12.10
CA GLN A 54 3.32 -2.83 -13.51
C GLN A 54 4.73 -3.06 -14.06
N SER A 55 5.70 -2.25 -13.61
CA SER A 55 7.11 -2.38 -13.97
C SER A 55 7.85 -3.44 -13.16
N PHE A 56 7.19 -4.06 -12.17
CA PHE A 56 7.78 -5.01 -11.22
C PHE A 56 9.01 -4.46 -10.48
N THR A 57 9.09 -3.13 -10.32
CA THR A 57 10.16 -2.43 -9.60
C THR A 57 9.76 -2.04 -8.19
N TYR A 58 8.49 -2.20 -7.82
CA TYR A 58 8.00 -1.90 -6.49
C TYR A 58 8.81 -2.62 -5.41
N ARG A 59 9.38 -1.84 -4.49
CA ARG A 59 10.14 -2.34 -3.34
C ARG A 59 9.52 -1.79 -2.06
N PRO A 60 8.88 -2.63 -1.22
CA PRO A 60 8.39 -2.17 0.06
C PRO A 60 9.56 -1.68 0.93
N GLY A 61 9.29 -0.62 1.71
CA GLY A 61 10.23 -0.09 2.68
C GLY A 61 10.58 -1.10 3.79
N GLN A 62 11.58 -0.76 4.59
CA GLN A 62 12.06 -1.63 5.66
C GLN A 62 10.95 -1.94 6.68
N TYR A 63 10.75 -3.22 6.99
CA TYR A 63 9.76 -3.63 7.99
C TYR A 63 10.18 -3.17 9.39
N TYR A 64 9.30 -2.44 10.06
CA TYR A 64 9.47 -2.08 11.46
C TYR A 64 9.00 -3.21 12.35
N ASN A 65 9.91 -3.80 13.11
CA ASN A 65 9.55 -4.73 14.18
C ASN A 65 9.10 -3.92 15.40
N PHE A 66 7.85 -4.08 15.80
CA PHE A 66 7.33 -3.53 17.06
C PHE A 66 6.91 -4.68 17.97
N TYR A 67 7.16 -4.52 19.27
CA TYR A 67 6.73 -5.49 20.26
C TYR A 67 5.27 -5.19 20.65
N ILE A 68 4.37 -6.13 20.41
CA ILE A 68 3.01 -6.08 20.93
C ILE A 68 3.07 -6.60 22.37
N HIS A 69 2.91 -5.71 23.34
CA HIS A 69 2.69 -6.12 24.72
C HIS A 69 1.25 -6.60 24.86
N GLU A 70 1.05 -7.91 24.80
CA GLU A 70 -0.19 -8.52 25.27
C GLU A 70 -0.30 -8.29 26.79
N PRO A 71 -1.37 -7.63 27.28
CA PRO A 71 -1.57 -7.48 28.71
C PRO A 71 -1.78 -8.87 29.32
N LYS A 72 -0.99 -9.18 30.36
CA LYS A 72 -1.02 -10.44 31.10
C LYS A 72 -2.46 -10.76 31.51
N ARG A 73 -3.05 -11.82 30.94
CA ARG A 73 -4.35 -12.35 31.36
C ARG A 73 -4.25 -12.74 32.84
N ARG A 74 -5.15 -12.21 33.67
CA ARG A 74 -5.32 -12.63 35.07
C ARG A 74 -5.89 -14.03 35.15
#